data_AF-A0A2D5W456-F1
#
_entry.id   AF-A0A2D5W456-F1
#
_cell.length_a   1.000
_cell.length_b   1.000
_cell.length_c   1.000
_cell.angle_alpha   90.00
_cell.angle_beta   90.00
_cell.angle_gamma   90.00
#
_symmetry.space_group_name_H-M   'P 1'
#
loop_
_entity.id
_entity.type
_entity.pdbx_description
1 polymer ?
#
loop_
_entity_poly.entity_id
_entity_poly.type
_entity_poly.pdbx_seq_one_letter_code
_entity_poly.pdbx_strand_id
1 'polypeptide(L)'
;ANLRVMAGGDDIPGAILYGAADVAAASIAASSAAEEVGDAGLHAAYWTTGPKGMQFGEDGQGPIFSFVPGDDHGLGLMETNPQGRFISTNVNYSGTDISPILEWLGDDAGSFVGTEGELNDGLIQFKGYVAIDEAGLHTFRSASDDGSVVFVGNQVVVNNDGGHGAPGPAPDGSAFFPAAGLYPIEVAWFNGNWTNDAGDHGGANIDLTMDGESIAGSIFQPVGGLPAVSAGGISSVALSEGNVVIEYSGTLKSAEVVTGPYSAVDGASSPYSVPAAKAAEFFIAE
;
A
#
# COMPACT_ATOMS: atom_id res chain seq x y z
N ALA A 1 -11.29 -7.06 37.91
CA ALA A 1 -12.43 -6.13 38.01
C ALA A 1 -13.36 -6.45 36.85
N ASN A 2 -14.62 -6.81 37.11
CA ASN A 2 -15.54 -7.17 36.02
C ASN A 2 -16.18 -5.89 35.49
N LEU A 3 -16.03 -5.65 34.19
CA LEU A 3 -16.63 -4.52 33.50
C LEU A 3 -18.14 -4.77 33.43
N ARG A 4 -18.95 -3.85 33.97
CA ARG A 4 -20.40 -3.91 33.90
C ARG A 4 -20.84 -3.24 32.60
N VAL A 5 -21.38 -4.00 31.66
CA VAL A 5 -21.87 -3.49 30.37
C VAL A 5 -23.40 -3.44 30.41
N MET A 6 -23.97 -2.28 30.11
CA MET A 6 -25.42 -2.06 30.04
C MET A 6 -25.80 -1.62 28.63
N ALA A 7 -26.96 -2.08 28.13
CA ALA A 7 -27.53 -1.66 26.85
C ALA A 7 -28.96 -1.14 27.10
N GLY A 8 -29.27 0.08 26.65
CA GLY A 8 -30.58 0.69 26.89
C GLY A 8 -30.92 0.98 28.36
N GLY A 9 -29.95 0.89 29.27
CA GLY A 9 -30.13 1.08 30.72
C GLY A 9 -30.34 -0.22 31.51
N ASP A 10 -30.42 -1.38 30.84
CA ASP A 10 -30.57 -2.68 31.47
C ASP A 10 -29.25 -3.48 31.48
N ASP A 11 -29.03 -4.28 32.52
CA ASP A 11 -27.92 -5.23 32.61
C ASP A 11 -28.10 -6.32 31.55
N ILE A 12 -27.08 -6.55 30.71
CA ILE A 12 -27.11 -7.65 29.73
C ILE A 12 -27.09 -8.98 30.51
N PRO A 13 -28.04 -9.91 30.29
CA PRO A 13 -28.05 -11.21 30.96
C PRO A 13 -26.72 -11.92 30.73
N GLY A 14 -26.05 -12.36 31.81
CA GLY A 14 -24.71 -12.93 31.77
C GLY A 14 -24.53 -14.21 30.93
N ALA A 15 -25.58 -14.68 30.26
CA ALA A 15 -25.57 -15.81 29.32
C ALA A 15 -25.47 -15.39 27.84
N ILE A 16 -25.56 -14.08 27.53
CA ILE A 16 -25.40 -13.54 26.18
C ILE A 16 -24.24 -12.53 26.19
N LEU A 17 -23.06 -13.02 26.55
CA LEU A 17 -21.81 -12.31 26.33
C LEU A 17 -21.08 -13.12 25.25
N TYR A 18 -21.29 -12.75 23.99
CA TYR A 18 -20.35 -13.15 22.96
C TYR A 18 -19.05 -12.43 23.28
N GLY A 19 -18.06 -13.16 23.80
CA GLY A 19 -16.72 -12.62 23.97
C GLY A 19 -16.06 -12.41 22.60
N ALA A 20 -14.94 -11.71 22.56
CA ALA A 20 -14.10 -11.59 21.35
C ALA A 20 -13.61 -12.96 20.81
N ALA A 21 -13.80 -14.05 21.57
CA ALA A 21 -13.56 -15.42 21.12
C ALA A 21 -14.79 -16.10 20.49
N ASP A 22 -16.01 -15.61 20.77
CA ASP A 22 -17.28 -16.15 20.26
C ASP A 22 -17.76 -15.39 19.01
N VAL A 23 -17.38 -14.11 18.90
CA VAL A 23 -17.41 -13.37 17.65
C VAL A 23 -16.05 -13.68 17.01
N ALA A 24 -15.98 -14.40 15.90
CA ALA A 24 -14.72 -14.67 15.19
C ALA A 24 -14.06 -13.40 14.60
N ALA A 25 -14.40 -12.22 15.12
CA ALA A 25 -13.96 -10.91 14.68
C ALA A 25 -12.91 -10.39 15.67
N ALA A 26 -11.75 -10.05 15.14
CA ALA A 26 -10.79 -9.26 15.87
C ALA A 26 -11.45 -7.89 16.16
N SER A 27 -11.41 -7.44 17.43
CA SER A 27 -11.95 -6.13 17.81
C SER A 27 -10.92 -5.06 17.49
N ILE A 28 -11.24 -4.08 16.65
CA ILE A 28 -10.31 -2.98 16.36
C ILE A 28 -10.27 -2.06 17.58
N ALA A 29 -9.10 -1.98 18.22
CA ALA A 29 -8.87 -0.96 19.25
C ALA A 29 -8.93 0.41 18.57
N ALA A 30 -9.81 1.29 19.04
CA ALA A 30 -9.82 2.67 18.62
C ALA A 30 -8.47 3.29 19.00
N SER A 31 -7.54 3.40 18.04
CA SER A 31 -6.53 4.45 18.13
C SER A 31 -7.28 5.78 18.10
N SER A 32 -6.69 6.84 18.65
CA SER A 32 -7.28 8.17 18.53
C SER A 32 -7.48 8.49 17.05
N ALA A 33 -8.69 8.27 16.55
CA ALA A 33 -9.12 8.70 15.23
C ALA A 33 -8.66 10.15 15.09
N ALA A 34 -7.98 10.48 14.00
CA ALA A 34 -7.51 11.83 13.80
C ALA A 34 -8.69 12.79 13.96
N GLU A 35 -8.50 13.86 14.74
CA GLU A 35 -9.55 14.86 14.95
C GLU A 35 -9.93 15.56 13.63
N GLU A 36 -9.07 15.47 12.61
CA GLU A 36 -9.30 16.04 11.28
C GLU A 36 -8.88 15.09 10.15
N VAL A 37 -9.71 15.07 9.10
CA VAL A 37 -9.46 14.43 7.80
C VAL A 37 -9.63 15.47 6.70
N GLY A 38 -8.93 15.28 5.59
CA GLY A 38 -9.06 16.06 4.37
C GLY A 38 -10.26 15.61 3.52
N ASP A 39 -10.25 16.03 2.25
CA ASP A 39 -11.34 15.73 1.31
C ASP A 39 -11.46 14.22 1.04
N ALA A 40 -12.57 13.82 0.41
CA ALA A 40 -12.84 12.44 0.04
C ALA A 40 -11.69 11.80 -0.76
N GLY A 41 -11.45 10.51 -0.50
CA GLY A 41 -10.45 9.69 -1.18
C GLY A 41 -9.33 9.20 -0.26
N LEU A 42 -8.38 8.43 -0.78
CA LEU A 42 -7.20 7.96 -0.08
C LEU A 42 -5.94 8.49 -0.77
N HIS A 43 -4.91 8.82 0.01
CA HIS A 43 -3.58 9.07 -0.56
C HIS A 43 -3.03 7.76 -1.10
N ALA A 44 -2.88 7.68 -2.41
CA ALA A 44 -2.23 6.58 -3.07
C ALA A 44 -0.76 6.91 -3.36
N ALA A 45 0.10 5.93 -3.18
CA ALA A 45 1.49 5.95 -3.57
C ALA A 45 1.75 4.77 -4.51
N TYR A 46 2.47 5.02 -5.59
CA TYR A 46 2.68 4.10 -6.71
C TYR A 46 4.17 3.88 -6.91
N TRP A 47 4.55 2.60 -6.97
CA TRP A 47 5.89 2.15 -7.27
C TRP A 47 5.89 1.21 -8.46
N THR A 48 6.91 1.33 -9.29
CA THR A 48 7.32 0.30 -10.25
C THR A 48 8.73 -0.16 -9.89
N THR A 49 9.24 -1.25 -10.46
CA THR A 49 10.66 -1.60 -10.24
C THR A 49 11.43 -1.58 -11.55
N GLY A 50 12.57 -0.88 -11.54
CA GLY A 50 13.58 -0.92 -12.60
C GLY A 50 14.97 -1.04 -11.96
N PRO A 51 15.88 -1.91 -12.46
CA PRO A 51 15.61 -3.02 -13.39
C PRO A 51 14.75 -4.08 -12.71
N LYS A 52 14.06 -4.91 -13.51
CA LYS A 52 13.13 -6.00 -13.15
C LYS A 52 13.74 -7.06 -12.19
N GLY A 53 14.15 -6.64 -11.00
CA GLY A 53 14.95 -7.40 -10.03
C GLY A 53 14.24 -7.60 -8.69
N MET A 54 13.15 -6.88 -8.45
CA MET A 54 12.08 -7.38 -7.57
C MET A 54 11.17 -8.21 -8.45
N GLN A 55 11.65 -9.40 -8.80
CA GLN A 55 10.82 -10.37 -9.51
C GLN A 55 9.71 -10.72 -8.53
N PHE A 56 8.51 -10.17 -8.73
CA PHE A 56 7.29 -10.67 -8.08
C PHE A 56 7.01 -12.05 -8.72
N GLY A 57 7.84 -13.01 -8.31
CA GLY A 57 7.97 -14.40 -8.75
C GLY A 57 7.53 -14.76 -10.17
N GLU A 58 8.50 -14.97 -11.07
CA GLU A 58 8.39 -16.13 -11.96
C GLU A 58 8.76 -17.33 -11.07
N ASP A 59 7.78 -18.19 -10.77
CA ASP A 59 7.84 -19.39 -9.90
C ASP A 59 7.70 -19.21 -8.36
N GLY A 60 7.44 -18.01 -7.86
CA GLY A 60 7.30 -17.71 -6.42
C GLY A 60 6.06 -16.88 -6.11
N GLN A 61 4.87 -17.48 -6.17
CA GLN A 61 3.58 -16.86 -5.82
C GLN A 61 3.39 -16.75 -4.29
N GLY A 62 4.45 -16.37 -3.58
CA GLY A 62 4.45 -16.19 -2.13
C GLY A 62 3.73 -14.89 -1.72
N PRO A 63 3.35 -14.76 -0.45
CA PRO A 63 2.75 -13.53 0.06
C PRO A 63 3.73 -12.35 -0.05
N ILE A 64 3.31 -11.24 -0.68
CA ILE A 64 4.14 -10.06 -0.93
C ILE A 64 4.15 -9.11 0.27
N PHE A 65 3.08 -9.14 1.07
CA PHE A 65 2.85 -8.30 2.23
C PHE A 65 2.88 -9.09 3.54
N SER A 66 3.57 -10.24 3.54
CA SER A 66 3.69 -11.11 4.69
C SER A 66 4.44 -10.46 5.86
N PHE A 67 3.99 -10.74 7.08
CA PHE A 67 4.75 -10.45 8.31
C PHE A 67 5.74 -11.57 8.66
N VAL A 68 5.90 -12.58 7.80
CA VAL A 68 6.89 -13.63 8.00
C VAL A 68 8.27 -13.04 7.74
N PRO A 69 9.19 -13.05 8.72
CA PRO A 69 10.54 -12.54 8.51
C PRO A 69 11.22 -13.25 7.34
N GLY A 70 11.61 -12.48 6.30
CA GLY A 70 12.29 -13.00 5.11
C GLY A 70 11.42 -13.20 3.86
N ASP A 71 10.15 -12.79 3.88
CA ASP A 71 9.23 -12.78 2.72
C ASP A 71 8.38 -11.47 2.71
N ASP A 72 9.00 -10.35 3.09
CA ASP A 72 8.39 -9.03 3.34
C ASP A 72 8.75 -8.00 2.25
N HIS A 73 8.98 -8.48 1.02
CA HIS A 73 9.50 -7.69 -0.10
C HIS A 73 8.64 -6.44 -0.41
N GLY A 74 7.31 -6.54 -0.36
CA GLY A 74 6.42 -5.41 -0.60
C GLY A 74 6.47 -4.34 0.49
N LEU A 75 6.65 -4.74 1.75
CA LEU A 75 6.71 -3.81 2.88
C LEU A 75 7.96 -2.93 2.83
N GLY A 76 9.12 -3.51 2.49
CA GLY A 76 10.36 -2.76 2.31
C GLY A 76 10.27 -1.73 1.18
N LEU A 77 9.57 -2.04 0.07
CA LEU A 77 9.39 -1.11 -1.04
C LEU A 77 8.50 0.08 -0.66
N MET A 78 7.45 -0.14 0.12
CA MET A 78 6.56 0.92 0.62
C MET A 78 7.26 1.93 1.55
N GLU A 79 8.43 1.59 2.09
CA GLU A 79 9.27 2.51 2.86
C GLU A 79 10.19 3.39 1.98
N THR A 80 10.20 3.18 0.67
CA THR A 80 10.97 3.97 -0.30
C THR A 80 10.15 5.10 -0.93
N ASN A 81 10.81 5.99 -1.68
CA ASN A 81 10.13 7.06 -2.40
C ASN A 81 9.29 6.50 -3.56
N PRO A 82 7.97 6.78 -3.63
CA PRO A 82 7.14 6.35 -4.74
C PRO A 82 7.42 7.15 -6.01
N GLN A 83 7.28 6.48 -7.15
CA GLN A 83 7.34 7.08 -8.49
C GLN A 83 6.15 7.97 -8.78
N GLY A 84 4.99 7.67 -8.20
CA GLY A 84 3.78 8.45 -8.39
C GLY A 84 2.91 8.50 -7.16
N ARG A 85 2.06 9.51 -7.10
CA ARG A 85 1.02 9.67 -6.09
C ARG A 85 -0.25 10.15 -6.75
N PHE A 86 -1.39 9.78 -6.19
CA PHE A 86 -2.71 10.22 -6.65
C PHE A 86 -3.72 10.11 -5.51
N ILE A 87 -4.91 10.68 -5.69
CA ILE A 87 -6.04 10.50 -4.78
C ILE A 87 -6.95 9.42 -5.36
N SER A 88 -7.15 8.34 -4.61
CA SER A 88 -8.12 7.30 -4.98
C SER A 88 -9.48 7.60 -4.37
N THR A 89 -10.52 7.76 -5.19
CA THR A 89 -11.86 8.09 -4.69
C THR A 89 -12.73 6.88 -4.40
N ASN A 90 -12.34 5.68 -4.84
CA ASN A 90 -13.14 4.46 -4.67
C ASN A 90 -12.35 3.14 -4.57
N VAL A 91 -11.03 3.11 -4.82
CA VAL A 91 -10.25 1.84 -4.89
C VAL A 91 -10.96 0.77 -5.75
N ASN A 92 -11.40 1.20 -6.94
CA ASN A 92 -12.07 0.36 -7.93
C ASN A 92 -11.44 0.65 -9.29
N TYR A 93 -10.53 -0.21 -9.71
CA TYR A 93 -9.76 -0.04 -10.94
C TYR A 93 -9.63 -1.38 -11.66
N SER A 94 -9.63 -1.32 -12.99
CA SER A 94 -9.53 -2.51 -13.83
C SER A 94 -8.73 -2.19 -15.08
N GLY A 95 -7.92 -3.16 -15.49
CA GLY A 95 -7.06 -3.06 -16.66
C GLY A 95 -6.28 -4.34 -16.87
N THR A 96 -5.14 -4.21 -17.54
CA THR A 96 -4.18 -5.28 -17.77
C THR A 96 -2.80 -4.86 -17.28
N ASP A 97 -1.86 -5.80 -17.25
CA ASP A 97 -0.47 -5.51 -16.83
C ASP A 97 0.15 -4.33 -17.60
N ILE A 98 -0.23 -4.16 -18.86
CA ILE A 98 0.29 -3.10 -19.73
C ILE A 98 -0.60 -1.85 -19.77
N SER A 99 -1.61 -1.74 -18.90
CA SER A 99 -2.42 -0.53 -18.81
C SER A 99 -1.56 0.65 -18.34
N PRO A 100 -1.50 1.77 -19.09
CA PRO A 100 -0.87 2.99 -18.62
C PRO A 100 -1.57 3.50 -17.36
N ILE A 101 -0.81 3.95 -16.36
CA ILE A 101 -1.35 4.36 -15.06
C ILE A 101 -2.46 5.42 -15.17
N LEU A 102 -2.32 6.40 -16.07
CA LEU A 102 -3.34 7.43 -16.24
C LEU A 102 -4.64 6.90 -16.86
N GLU A 103 -4.56 5.86 -17.70
CA GLU A 103 -5.75 5.19 -18.23
C GLU A 103 -6.42 4.33 -17.16
N TRP A 104 -5.61 3.58 -16.40
CA TRP A 104 -6.07 2.73 -15.31
C TRP A 104 -6.77 3.51 -14.19
N LEU A 105 -6.27 4.71 -13.87
CA LEU A 105 -6.85 5.59 -12.86
C LEU A 105 -8.20 6.22 -13.26
N GLY A 106 -8.52 6.28 -14.56
CA GLY A 106 -9.77 6.86 -15.04
C GLY A 106 -10.03 8.27 -14.47
N ASP A 107 -11.14 8.40 -13.73
CA ASP A 107 -11.55 9.69 -13.13
C ASP A 107 -10.54 10.25 -12.12
N ASP A 108 -9.75 9.38 -11.47
CA ASP A 108 -8.75 9.79 -10.47
C ASP A 108 -7.44 10.30 -11.11
N ALA A 109 -7.25 10.11 -12.43
CA ALA A 109 -6.02 10.45 -13.14
C ALA A 109 -5.68 11.95 -13.06
N GLY A 110 -6.67 12.82 -12.89
CA GLY A 110 -6.46 14.28 -12.75
C GLY A 110 -5.68 14.67 -11.49
N SER A 111 -5.59 13.77 -10.50
CA SER A 111 -4.83 13.97 -9.26
C SER A 111 -3.41 13.39 -9.30
N PHE A 112 -3.05 12.69 -10.38
CA PHE A 112 -1.77 12.00 -10.48
C PHE A 112 -0.60 13.00 -10.57
N VAL A 113 0.42 12.78 -9.75
CA VAL A 113 1.70 13.48 -9.79
C VAL A 113 2.81 12.45 -9.71
N GLY A 114 3.70 12.44 -10.69
CA GLY A 114 4.83 11.50 -10.71
C GLY A 114 5.27 11.12 -12.11
N THR A 115 5.98 10.00 -12.18
CA THR A 115 6.40 9.38 -13.44
C THR A 115 5.36 8.37 -13.90
N GLU A 116 4.86 8.55 -15.12
CA GLU A 116 3.93 7.62 -15.75
C GLU A 116 4.61 6.28 -16.06
N GLY A 117 3.83 5.19 -16.04
CA GLY A 117 4.28 3.84 -16.37
C GLY A 117 3.11 2.90 -16.57
N GLU A 118 3.41 1.66 -16.92
CA GLU A 118 2.47 0.55 -17.01
C GLU A 118 2.36 -0.16 -15.65
N LEU A 119 1.29 -0.93 -15.44
CA LEU A 119 0.96 -1.55 -14.15
C LEU A 119 1.76 -2.84 -13.87
N ASN A 120 2.54 -3.33 -14.83
CA ASN A 120 3.36 -4.52 -14.67
C ASN A 120 4.47 -4.29 -13.63
N ASP A 121 4.69 -5.28 -12.78
CA ASP A 121 5.70 -5.21 -11.71
C ASP A 121 5.47 -3.97 -10.81
N GLY A 122 4.19 -3.65 -10.58
CA GLY A 122 3.71 -2.47 -9.89
C GLY A 122 3.23 -2.76 -8.47
N LEU A 123 3.33 -1.75 -7.61
CA LEU A 123 2.79 -1.78 -6.26
C LEU A 123 2.09 -0.45 -5.96
N ILE A 124 0.91 -0.52 -5.34
CA ILE A 124 0.17 0.66 -4.89
C ILE A 124 -0.20 0.50 -3.41
N GLN A 125 0.05 1.55 -2.65
CA GLN A 125 -0.40 1.70 -1.27
C GLN A 125 -1.41 2.83 -1.19
N PHE A 126 -2.61 2.54 -0.68
CA PHE A 126 -3.64 3.52 -0.39
C PHE A 126 -3.71 3.75 1.13
N LYS A 127 -3.66 5.01 1.57
CA LYS A 127 -3.70 5.38 2.99
C LYS A 127 -4.67 6.52 3.26
N GLY A 128 -5.41 6.40 4.36
CA GLY A 128 -6.30 7.45 4.82
C GLY A 128 -7.21 6.93 5.92
N TYR A 129 -8.48 7.28 5.83
CA TYR A 129 -9.50 6.90 6.78
C TYR A 129 -10.71 6.34 6.06
N VAL A 130 -11.38 5.38 6.68
CA VAL A 130 -12.71 4.89 6.31
C VAL A 130 -13.69 5.24 7.41
N ALA A 131 -14.85 5.78 7.04
CA ALA A 131 -15.96 6.03 7.94
C ALA A 131 -16.73 4.73 8.16
N ILE A 132 -16.94 4.43 9.44
CA ILE A 132 -17.80 3.37 9.91
C ILE A 132 -18.99 4.04 10.57
N ASP A 133 -20.15 4.02 9.91
CA ASP A 133 -21.33 4.78 10.33
C ASP A 133 -22.03 4.17 11.55
N GLU A 134 -21.93 2.86 11.72
CA GLU A 134 -22.56 2.12 12.81
C GLU A 134 -21.55 1.23 13.53
N ALA A 135 -21.65 1.13 14.85
CA ALA A 135 -20.86 0.15 15.59
C ALA A 135 -21.36 -1.27 15.27
N GLY A 136 -20.48 -2.21 15.03
CA GLY A 136 -20.87 -3.58 14.69
C GLY A 136 -19.87 -4.35 13.87
N LEU A 137 -20.32 -5.48 13.33
CA LEU A 137 -19.58 -6.28 12.38
C LEU A 137 -19.81 -5.70 10.98
N HIS A 138 -18.72 -5.38 10.28
CA HIS A 138 -18.74 -4.99 8.89
C HIS A 138 -17.97 -6.03 8.06
N THR A 139 -18.45 -6.31 6.85
CA THR A 139 -17.75 -7.20 5.91
C THR A 139 -16.95 -6.37 4.91
N PHE A 140 -15.78 -6.87 4.55
CA PHE A 140 -14.93 -6.27 3.53
C PHE A 140 -14.68 -7.29 2.43
N ARG A 141 -14.61 -6.81 1.19
CA ARG A 141 -14.17 -7.62 0.06
C ARG A 141 -13.16 -6.83 -0.77
N SER A 142 -11.97 -7.38 -0.94
CA SER A 142 -10.91 -6.90 -1.84
C SER A 142 -10.68 -7.93 -2.94
N ALA A 143 -11.42 -7.81 -4.05
CA ALA A 143 -11.21 -8.68 -5.21
C ALA A 143 -10.10 -8.09 -6.07
N SER A 144 -9.03 -8.86 -6.32
CA SER A 144 -7.86 -8.30 -7.00
C SER A 144 -7.13 -9.29 -7.91
N ASP A 145 -6.40 -8.73 -8.87
CA ASP A 145 -5.40 -9.34 -9.75
C ASP A 145 -4.20 -8.38 -9.77
N ASP A 146 -3.03 -8.67 -9.21
CA ASP A 146 -2.72 -9.83 -8.35
C ASP A 146 -3.23 -9.61 -6.91
N GLY A 147 -2.37 -9.73 -5.90
CA GLY A 147 -2.75 -9.81 -4.49
C GLY A 147 -2.95 -8.46 -3.82
N SER A 148 -3.81 -8.46 -2.79
CA SER A 148 -4.05 -7.31 -1.93
C SER A 148 -4.20 -7.67 -0.45
N VAL A 149 -3.81 -6.75 0.43
CA VAL A 149 -4.05 -6.82 1.87
C VAL A 149 -4.69 -5.52 2.33
N VAL A 150 -5.77 -5.63 3.10
CA VAL A 150 -6.50 -4.48 3.64
C VAL A 150 -6.35 -4.46 5.15
N PHE A 151 -5.91 -3.33 5.67
CA PHE A 151 -5.81 -3.04 7.09
C PHE A 151 -6.82 -1.96 7.47
N VAL A 152 -7.53 -2.17 8.57
CA VAL A 152 -8.32 -1.12 9.21
C VAL A 152 -7.93 -1.04 10.69
N GLY A 153 -7.50 0.15 11.11
CA GLY A 153 -6.79 0.35 12.37
C GLY A 153 -5.49 -0.47 12.41
N ASN A 154 -5.39 -1.39 13.36
CA ASN A 154 -4.22 -2.26 13.55
C ASN A 154 -4.49 -3.72 13.13
N GLN A 155 -5.51 -3.97 12.30
CA GLN A 155 -5.97 -5.30 11.97
C GLN A 155 -6.04 -5.52 10.47
N VAL A 156 -5.59 -6.70 10.04
CA VAL A 156 -5.83 -7.20 8.68
C VAL A 156 -7.30 -7.61 8.60
N VAL A 157 -8.08 -6.91 7.77
CA VAL A 157 -9.51 -7.21 7.55
C VAL A 157 -9.74 -8.05 6.30
N VAL A 158 -8.85 -7.97 5.31
CA VAL A 158 -8.79 -8.87 4.15
C VAL A 158 -7.32 -9.22 3.90
N ASN A 159 -7.03 -10.49 3.65
CA ASN A 159 -5.72 -10.98 3.25
C ASN A 159 -5.86 -11.85 1.99
N ASN A 160 -5.86 -11.19 0.85
CA ASN A 160 -5.88 -11.78 -0.49
C ASN A 160 -4.48 -11.67 -1.11
N ASP A 161 -3.44 -11.95 -0.34
CA ASP A 161 -2.05 -11.77 -0.75
C ASP A 161 -1.55 -12.92 -1.65
N GLY A 162 -0.45 -12.67 -2.35
CA GLY A 162 0.17 -13.58 -3.31
C GLY A 162 -0.33 -13.39 -4.74
N GLY A 163 0.39 -14.00 -5.69
CA GLY A 163 0.05 -13.89 -7.11
C GLY A 163 -1.17 -14.74 -7.46
N HIS A 164 -2.12 -14.15 -8.20
CA HIS A 164 -3.36 -14.79 -8.63
C HIS A 164 -4.19 -13.88 -9.56
N GLY A 165 -4.99 -14.50 -10.45
CA GLY A 165 -6.04 -13.78 -11.16
C GLY A 165 -7.20 -13.34 -10.26
N ALA A 166 -7.98 -12.34 -10.69
CA ALA A 166 -9.18 -11.89 -9.97
C ALA A 166 -10.25 -13.01 -9.87
N PRO A 167 -10.95 -13.13 -8.71
CA PRO A 167 -10.91 -12.24 -7.55
C PRO A 167 -9.84 -12.60 -6.50
N GLY A 168 -9.00 -13.61 -6.75
CA GLY A 168 -8.07 -14.18 -5.76
C GLY A 168 -8.69 -15.24 -4.84
N PRO A 169 -7.87 -15.96 -4.06
CA PRO A 169 -8.29 -17.09 -3.24
C PRO A 169 -8.94 -16.71 -1.90
N ALA A 170 -8.70 -15.50 -1.39
CA ALA A 170 -9.19 -15.02 -0.10
C ALA A 170 -9.63 -13.53 -0.11
N PRO A 171 -10.53 -13.14 -1.03
CA PRO A 171 -10.94 -11.74 -1.19
C PRO A 171 -11.84 -11.23 -0.07
N ASP A 172 -12.42 -12.10 0.75
CA ASP A 172 -13.46 -11.76 1.72
C ASP A 172 -12.93 -11.77 3.16
N GLY A 173 -13.40 -10.83 3.97
CA GLY A 173 -13.14 -10.79 5.40
C GLY A 173 -14.11 -9.91 6.17
N SER A 174 -13.87 -9.74 7.47
CA SER A 174 -14.76 -8.97 8.35
C SER A 174 -14.04 -8.47 9.58
N ALA A 175 -14.50 -7.35 10.13
CA ALA A 175 -13.97 -6.80 11.37
C ALA A 175 -15.09 -6.20 12.24
N PHE A 176 -14.89 -6.23 13.55
CA PHE A 176 -15.82 -5.64 14.51
C PHE A 176 -15.32 -4.26 14.96
N PHE A 177 -16.18 -3.27 14.80
CA PHE A 177 -15.95 -1.87 15.18
C PHE A 177 -16.78 -1.54 16.42
N PRO A 178 -16.15 -1.22 17.56
CA PRO A 178 -16.86 -1.01 18.82
C PRO A 178 -17.65 0.31 18.87
N ALA A 179 -17.40 1.23 17.94
CA ALA A 179 -18.06 2.51 17.81
C ALA A 179 -18.14 2.92 16.34
N ALA A 180 -19.11 3.76 16.00
CA ALA A 180 -19.05 4.52 14.77
C ALA A 180 -17.89 5.52 14.82
N GLY A 181 -17.28 5.83 13.68
CA GLY A 181 -16.20 6.80 13.58
C GLY A 181 -15.29 6.59 12.38
N LEU A 182 -14.22 7.39 12.35
CA LEU A 182 -13.18 7.29 11.33
C LEU A 182 -12.09 6.34 11.80
N TYR A 183 -11.80 5.33 10.99
CA TYR A 183 -10.76 4.36 11.25
C TYR A 183 -9.65 4.51 10.21
N PRO A 184 -8.37 4.51 10.60
CA PRO A 184 -7.28 4.46 9.64
C PRO A 184 -7.45 3.25 8.73
N ILE A 185 -7.30 3.45 7.43
CA ILE A 185 -7.31 2.37 6.44
C ILE A 185 -6.00 2.40 5.66
N GLU A 186 -5.46 1.21 5.43
CA GLU A 186 -4.35 0.99 4.53
C GLU A 186 -4.69 -0.18 3.60
N VAL A 187 -4.55 0.04 2.29
CA VAL A 187 -4.71 -1.01 1.27
C VAL A 187 -3.38 -1.15 0.56
N ALA A 188 -2.85 -2.36 0.57
CA ALA A 188 -1.66 -2.75 -0.15
C ALA A 188 -2.08 -3.60 -1.35
N TRP A 189 -1.65 -3.28 -2.55
CA TRP A 189 -1.90 -4.06 -3.76
C TRP A 189 -0.65 -4.13 -4.61
N PHE A 190 -0.43 -5.27 -5.25
CA PHE A 190 0.62 -5.42 -6.24
C PHE A 190 0.07 -6.06 -7.51
N ASN A 191 0.79 -5.84 -8.61
CA ASN A 191 0.52 -6.45 -9.89
C ASN A 191 1.80 -7.00 -10.49
N GLY A 192 1.78 -8.27 -10.85
CA GLY A 192 2.84 -8.96 -11.55
C GLY A 192 2.87 -8.58 -13.04
N ASN A 193 3.68 -9.32 -13.78
CA ASN A 193 3.85 -9.15 -15.21
C ASN A 193 3.67 -10.52 -15.86
N TRP A 194 2.42 -10.89 -16.10
CA TRP A 194 2.09 -12.18 -16.70
C TRP A 194 1.88 -12.02 -18.20
N THR A 195 2.45 -12.93 -19.00
CA THR A 195 2.22 -12.96 -20.44
C THR A 195 2.24 -14.40 -20.95
N ASN A 196 1.31 -14.77 -21.83
CA ASN A 196 1.27 -16.10 -22.44
C ASN A 196 2.01 -16.16 -23.80
N ASP A 197 2.13 -17.36 -24.38
CA ASP A 197 2.78 -17.57 -25.70
C ASP A 197 2.09 -16.82 -26.86
N ALA A 198 0.83 -16.41 -26.69
CA ALA A 198 0.10 -15.61 -27.67
C ALA A 198 0.33 -14.09 -27.49
N GLY A 199 1.01 -13.68 -26.43
CA GLY A 199 1.22 -12.27 -26.08
C GLY A 199 0.04 -11.64 -25.33
N ASP A 200 -0.89 -12.44 -24.79
CA ASP A 200 -1.93 -11.92 -23.91
C ASP A 200 -1.34 -11.64 -22.52
N HIS A 201 -1.78 -10.55 -21.90
CA HIS A 201 -1.32 -10.07 -20.60
C HIS A 201 -2.30 -10.42 -19.46
N GLY A 202 -1.79 -10.43 -18.23
CA GLY A 202 -2.59 -10.58 -17.02
C GLY A 202 -3.53 -9.41 -16.79
N GLY A 203 -4.45 -9.58 -15.84
CA GLY A 203 -5.32 -8.50 -15.39
C GLY A 203 -4.61 -7.64 -14.35
N ALA A 204 -4.93 -6.34 -14.33
CA ALA A 204 -4.49 -5.43 -13.28
C ALA A 204 -5.74 -4.85 -12.61
N ASN A 205 -6.27 -5.56 -11.61
CA ASN A 205 -7.59 -5.29 -11.05
C ASN A 205 -7.52 -5.14 -9.54
N ILE A 206 -8.23 -4.14 -9.00
CA ILE A 206 -8.53 -4.07 -7.57
C ILE A 206 -9.91 -3.45 -7.37
N ASP A 207 -10.72 -4.10 -6.54
CA ASP A 207 -12.03 -3.63 -6.14
C ASP A 207 -12.22 -3.86 -4.63
N LEU A 208 -12.29 -2.77 -3.88
CA LEU A 208 -12.57 -2.79 -2.44
C LEU A 208 -14.00 -2.33 -2.14
N THR A 209 -14.75 -3.20 -1.47
CA THR A 209 -16.12 -2.92 -1.00
C THR A 209 -16.23 -3.15 0.50
N MET A 210 -17.19 -2.45 1.11
CA MET A 210 -17.58 -2.59 2.51
C MET A 210 -19.09 -2.84 2.58
N ASP A 211 -19.50 -3.86 3.31
CA ASP A 211 -20.89 -4.32 3.41
C ASP A 211 -21.59 -4.60 2.07
N GLY A 212 -20.80 -4.98 1.06
CA GLY A 212 -21.28 -5.24 -0.30
C GLY A 212 -21.50 -3.99 -1.15
N GLU A 213 -21.19 -2.81 -0.62
CA GLU A 213 -21.30 -1.52 -1.30
C GLU A 213 -19.92 -0.93 -1.59
N SER A 214 -19.88 -0.04 -2.58
CA SER A 214 -18.69 0.76 -2.90
C SER A 214 -18.29 1.62 -1.70
N ILE A 215 -16.98 1.76 -1.47
CA ILE A 215 -16.44 2.61 -0.41
C ILE A 215 -16.36 4.09 -0.80
N ALA A 216 -16.79 4.45 -2.02
CA ALA A 216 -16.84 5.84 -2.48
C ALA A 216 -17.68 6.70 -1.52
N GLY A 217 -17.15 7.86 -1.15
CA GLY A 217 -17.79 8.75 -0.17
C GLY A 217 -17.66 8.31 1.29
N SER A 218 -17.16 7.10 1.55
CA SER A 218 -16.85 6.59 2.89
C SER A 218 -15.36 6.67 3.23
N ILE A 219 -14.52 7.11 2.29
CA ILE A 219 -13.06 7.21 2.48
C ILE A 219 -12.59 8.66 2.42
N PHE A 220 -11.60 8.98 3.26
CA PHE A 220 -11.09 10.33 3.46
C PHE A 220 -9.58 10.36 3.56
N GLN A 221 -8.98 11.39 2.97
CA GLN A 221 -7.52 11.50 2.95
C GLN A 221 -7.04 12.19 4.24
N PRO A 222 -5.79 12.02 4.68
CA PRO A 222 -5.24 12.83 5.76
C PRO A 222 -5.19 14.33 5.42
N VAL A 223 -5.31 15.21 6.42
CA VAL A 223 -5.11 16.66 6.22
C VAL A 223 -3.69 16.93 5.74
N GLY A 224 -3.53 17.90 4.83
CA GLY A 224 -2.24 18.31 4.27
C GLY A 224 -2.04 17.96 2.80
N GLY A 225 -3.01 17.26 2.19
CA GLY A 225 -2.98 16.88 0.78
C GLY A 225 -1.89 15.84 0.47
N LEU A 226 -1.72 15.53 -0.82
CA LEU A 226 -0.75 14.54 -1.26
C LEU A 226 0.66 14.87 -0.75
N PRO A 227 1.35 13.94 -0.05
CA PRO A 227 2.76 14.10 0.25
C PRO A 227 3.53 14.35 -1.05
N ALA A 228 4.61 15.14 -1.02
CA ALA A 228 5.40 15.36 -2.22
C ALA A 228 5.93 14.02 -2.77
N VAL A 229 5.92 13.86 -4.09
CA VAL A 229 6.83 12.93 -4.76
C VAL A 229 8.21 13.58 -4.74
N SER A 230 9.24 12.88 -4.24
CA SER A 230 10.60 13.35 -4.44
C SER A 230 10.86 13.34 -5.95
N ALA A 231 11.40 14.43 -6.50
CA ALA A 231 11.67 14.56 -7.94
C ALA A 231 12.86 13.68 -8.41
N GLY A 232 13.40 12.87 -7.50
CA GLY A 232 14.51 11.96 -7.70
C GLY A 232 14.31 10.63 -7.01
N GLY A 233 15.02 9.63 -7.53
CA GLY A 233 15.06 8.27 -7.01
C GLY A 233 16.30 7.55 -7.55
N ILE A 234 16.81 6.57 -6.80
CA ILE A 234 17.93 5.72 -7.24
C ILE A 234 17.34 4.55 -8.03
N SER A 235 17.70 4.44 -9.31
CA SER A 235 17.21 3.40 -10.22
C SER A 235 18.16 2.20 -10.31
N SER A 236 19.45 2.35 -10.01
CA SER A 236 20.35 1.20 -9.92
C SER A 236 21.56 1.49 -9.05
N VAL A 237 22.10 0.44 -8.42
CA VAL A 237 23.38 0.45 -7.72
C VAL A 237 24.15 -0.79 -8.14
N ALA A 238 25.33 -0.60 -8.72
CA ALA A 238 26.17 -1.69 -9.21
C ALA A 238 27.64 -1.48 -8.81
N LEU A 239 28.41 -2.56 -8.73
CA LEU A 239 29.86 -2.49 -8.62
C LEU A 239 30.50 -2.60 -10.00
N SER A 240 31.31 -1.62 -10.39
CA SER A 240 32.06 -1.63 -11.66
C SER A 240 33.45 -1.07 -11.45
N GLU A 241 34.47 -1.83 -11.84
CA GLU A 241 35.89 -1.43 -11.75
C GLU A 241 36.32 -0.94 -10.34
N GLY A 242 35.74 -1.52 -9.28
CA GLY A 242 36.03 -1.14 -7.89
C GLY A 242 35.29 0.10 -7.38
N ASN A 243 34.41 0.67 -8.21
CA ASN A 243 33.51 1.77 -7.84
C ASN A 243 32.08 1.26 -7.65
N VAL A 244 31.35 1.94 -6.77
CA VAL A 244 29.88 1.91 -6.74
C VAL A 244 29.38 2.87 -7.80
N VAL A 245 28.60 2.35 -8.74
CA VAL A 245 27.93 3.11 -9.81
C VAL A 245 26.45 3.20 -9.47
N ILE A 246 25.94 4.43 -9.37
CA ILE A 246 24.59 4.76 -8.95
C ILE A 246 23.89 5.47 -10.11
N GLU A 247 22.85 4.85 -10.67
CA GLU A 247 21.94 5.55 -11.57
C GLU A 247 20.79 6.13 -10.76
N TYR A 248 20.48 7.40 -11.00
CA TYR A 248 19.44 8.12 -10.29
C TYR A 248 18.81 9.22 -11.17
N SER A 249 17.66 9.71 -10.74
CA SER A 249 17.04 10.97 -11.17
C SER A 249 17.06 11.98 -10.01
N GLY A 250 16.89 13.27 -10.32
CA GLY A 250 16.91 14.33 -9.29
C GLY A 250 18.30 14.62 -8.75
N THR A 251 18.37 14.92 -7.45
CA THR A 251 19.57 15.33 -6.71
C THR A 251 20.08 14.16 -5.88
N LEU A 252 21.25 13.62 -6.23
CA LEU A 252 21.93 12.64 -5.39
C LEU A 252 22.43 13.31 -4.12
N LYS A 253 22.12 12.71 -2.97
CA LYS A 253 22.64 13.10 -1.66
C LYS A 253 23.35 11.92 -1.01
N SER A 254 24.35 12.19 -0.17
CA SER A 254 25.03 11.16 0.62
C SER A 254 25.10 11.48 2.11
N ALA A 255 25.30 10.43 2.92
CA ALA A 255 25.48 10.48 4.37
C ALA A 255 26.46 9.39 4.85
N GLU A 256 27.14 9.62 5.98
CA GLU A 256 28.03 8.63 6.60
C GLU A 256 27.28 7.57 7.42
N VAL A 257 26.04 7.85 7.83
CA VAL A 257 25.16 6.95 8.58
C VAL A 257 23.77 6.91 7.95
N VAL A 258 23.08 5.78 8.09
CA VAL A 258 21.78 5.52 7.42
C VAL A 258 20.68 6.52 7.79
N THR A 259 20.76 7.12 8.96
CA THR A 259 19.77 8.11 9.45
C THR A 259 20.06 9.54 9.00
N GLY A 260 21.09 9.77 8.17
CA GLY A 260 21.53 11.09 7.78
C GLY A 260 22.37 11.83 8.85
N PRO A 261 22.60 13.14 8.70
CA PRO A 261 21.99 14.03 7.70
C PRO A 261 22.51 13.76 6.28
N TYR A 262 21.62 13.88 5.29
CA TYR A 262 21.95 13.74 3.87
C TYR A 262 22.25 15.11 3.25
N SER A 263 23.37 15.20 2.52
CA SER A 263 23.80 16.40 1.80
C SER A 263 23.99 16.12 0.33
N ALA A 264 23.69 17.09 -0.53
CA ALA A 264 23.86 16.96 -1.98
C ALA A 264 25.31 16.56 -2.32
N VAL A 265 25.45 15.62 -3.25
CA VAL A 265 26.74 15.22 -3.79
C VAL A 265 27.12 16.22 -4.88
N ASP A 266 28.08 17.09 -4.56
CA ASP A 266 28.50 18.17 -5.45
C ASP A 266 28.93 17.65 -6.83
N GLY A 267 28.32 18.21 -7.87
CA GLY A 267 28.64 17.89 -9.27
C GLY A 267 28.24 16.50 -9.72
N ALA A 268 27.44 15.76 -8.94
CA ALA A 268 26.95 14.46 -9.37
C ALA A 268 26.05 14.60 -10.62
N SER A 269 26.23 13.67 -11.55
CA SER A 269 25.34 13.40 -12.68
C SER A 269 25.09 11.89 -12.74
N SER A 270 23.96 11.45 -13.26
CA SER A 270 23.66 10.03 -13.42
C SER A 270 24.28 9.47 -14.72
N PRO A 271 24.96 8.31 -14.70
CA PRO A 271 25.35 7.56 -13.51
C PRO A 271 26.46 8.26 -12.71
N TYR A 272 26.35 8.24 -11.38
CA TYR A 272 27.40 8.70 -10.48
C TYR A 272 28.29 7.54 -10.07
N SER A 273 29.61 7.71 -10.16
CA SER A 273 30.59 6.68 -9.83
C SER A 273 31.45 7.13 -8.66
N VAL A 274 31.52 6.32 -7.61
CA VAL A 274 32.28 6.59 -6.39
C VAL A 274 33.13 5.38 -5.99
N PRO A 275 34.42 5.55 -5.63
CA PRO A 275 35.23 4.44 -5.15
C PRO A 275 34.65 3.78 -3.90
N ALA A 276 34.64 2.45 -3.86
CA ALA A 276 34.23 1.67 -2.68
C ALA A 276 35.32 1.67 -1.58
N ALA A 277 35.79 2.87 -1.20
CA ALA A 277 36.93 3.06 -0.30
C ALA A 277 36.53 3.27 1.17
N LYS A 278 35.24 3.54 1.44
CA LYS A 278 34.71 3.73 2.78
C LYS A 278 34.16 2.41 3.33
N ALA A 279 34.14 2.27 4.66
CA ALA A 279 33.49 1.14 5.30
C ALA A 279 31.97 1.11 5.03
N ALA A 280 31.34 2.29 4.96
CA ALA A 280 29.98 2.49 4.50
C ALA A 280 29.81 3.96 4.02
N GLU A 281 28.89 4.17 3.08
CA GLU A 281 28.33 5.46 2.70
C GLU A 281 26.92 5.21 2.17
N PHE A 282 25.98 6.08 2.53
CA PHE A 282 24.57 5.93 2.20
C PHE A 282 24.19 6.99 1.19
N PHE A 283 23.40 6.62 0.18
CA PHE A 283 22.95 7.52 -0.87
C PHE A 283 21.41 7.52 -0.94
N ILE A 284 20.84 8.70 -1.20
CA ILE A 284 19.45 8.88 -1.59
C ILE A 284 19.40 9.79 -2.81
N ALA A 285 18.28 9.80 -3.53
CA ALA A 285 18.03 10.76 -4.59
C ALA A 285 16.66 11.39 -4.41
N GLU A 286 16.57 12.70 -4.63
CA GLU A 286 15.35 13.52 -4.42
C GLU A 286 15.16 14.63 -5.45
#